data_AF-A0A964KC85-F1
#
_entry.id   AF-A0A964KC85-F1
#
_cell.length_a   1.000
_cell.length_b   1.000
_cell.length_c   1.000
_cell.angle_alpha   90.00
_cell.angle_beta   90.00
_cell.angle_gamma   90.00
#
_symmetry.space_group_name_H-M   'P 1'
#
loop_
_entity.id
_entity.type
_entity.pdbx_description
1 polymer ?
#
loop_
_entity_poly.entity_id
_entity_poly.type
_entity_poly.pdbx_seq_one_letter_code
_entity_poly.pdbx_strand_id
1 'polypeptide(L)'
;DAIAAHGIRNGLLTSIAPTGTISLLADNVSSGIEPVFAQSFNRTVLMPDGTKREEKVTDCAYRRFRELFGDATALPDYFVTAQGLAPSDHLAVQAMAQRYIDSSISKTINCPSGISFEAFKDVYRTAYEQGCKGCTTYRPNPVTGAVLATDEEDDTNVASAGAPPLVEPVPPLEPALSAPSPAVAAPAPAPKPVERMKAGGVVYMTKPLDRPSDLHGHTYKVRWSDLDHAFYITINDIDEGGRKRPFEIFINSKNMEHYAWTVALTRMISAVFRRGGDVSFVVEELKAVFDPRGGQWTGGRYVPSLLAAIGEVIERHLIATGFMTKQELGENDAQRAAMAVAGAEGAPVRRCPRCSAAGLARIEGCDTCVSCGYSKCA
;
A
#
# COMPACT_ATOMS: atom_id res chain seq x y z
N ASP A 1 15.98 -35.57 7.65
CA ASP A 1 16.96 -36.18 8.58
C ASP A 1 17.96 -35.18 9.15
N ALA A 2 18.76 -34.47 8.34
CA ALA A 2 19.76 -33.52 8.86
C ALA A 2 19.16 -32.39 9.73
N ILE A 3 18.04 -31.78 9.30
CA ILE A 3 17.34 -30.74 10.09
C ILE A 3 16.85 -31.29 11.43
N ALA A 4 16.40 -32.55 11.50
CA ALA A 4 15.94 -33.14 12.75
C ALA A 4 17.09 -33.42 13.72
N ALA A 5 18.26 -33.83 13.20
CA ALA A 5 19.44 -34.15 14.01
C ALA A 5 20.20 -32.90 14.49
N HIS A 6 20.26 -31.85 13.67
CA HIS A 6 21.12 -30.69 13.91
C HIS A 6 20.36 -29.37 14.06
N GLY A 7 19.05 -29.39 13.82
CA GLY A 7 18.24 -28.18 13.75
C GLY A 7 18.46 -27.38 12.46
N ILE A 8 17.80 -26.23 12.38
CA ILE A 8 18.00 -25.21 11.37
C ILE A 8 18.15 -23.85 12.04
N ARG A 9 18.99 -22.99 11.47
CA ARG A 9 19.30 -21.69 12.08
C ARG A 9 18.15 -20.69 11.99
N ASN A 10 17.41 -20.72 10.89
CA ASN A 10 16.36 -19.75 10.56
C ASN A 10 14.99 -20.44 10.61
N GLY A 11 14.00 -19.80 11.26
CA GLY A 11 12.64 -20.34 11.32
C GLY A 11 11.85 -20.21 10.02
N LEU A 12 12.24 -19.25 9.17
CA LEU A 12 11.74 -19.02 7.81
C LEU A 12 12.93 -18.58 6.95
N LEU A 13 12.95 -19.00 5.69
CA LEU A 13 14.09 -18.86 4.76
C LEU A 13 13.67 -18.23 3.44
N THR A 14 12.44 -18.47 2.97
CA THR A 14 12.03 -18.13 1.61
C THR A 14 10.80 -17.23 1.59
N SER A 15 10.90 -16.16 0.81
CA SER A 15 9.83 -15.19 0.58
C SER A 15 10.03 -14.56 -0.79
N ILE A 16 8.96 -14.16 -1.46
CA ILE A 16 9.03 -13.40 -2.71
C ILE A 16 8.50 -12.00 -2.44
N ALA A 17 9.41 -11.04 -2.34
CA ALA A 17 9.12 -9.63 -2.10
C ALA A 17 8.84 -8.90 -3.43
N PRO A 18 8.17 -7.73 -3.40
CA PRO A 18 8.10 -6.87 -4.58
C PRO A 18 9.48 -6.32 -4.90
N THR A 19 9.92 -6.45 -6.15
CA THR A 19 11.27 -6.06 -6.57
C THR A 19 11.30 -4.92 -7.60
N GLY A 20 10.23 -4.13 -7.73
CA GLY A 20 10.08 -3.16 -8.84
C GLY A 20 11.12 -2.04 -8.94
N THR A 21 11.87 -1.74 -7.88
CA THR A 21 13.00 -0.80 -7.94
C THR A 21 14.33 -1.51 -8.13
N ILE A 22 14.55 -2.65 -7.45
CA ILE A 22 15.81 -3.40 -7.56
C ILE A 22 15.92 -4.16 -8.90
N SER A 23 14.81 -4.46 -9.55
CA SER A 23 14.80 -5.05 -10.89
C SER A 23 15.39 -4.10 -11.93
N LEU A 24 15.27 -2.79 -11.74
CA LEU A 24 15.91 -1.78 -12.59
C LEU A 24 17.44 -1.89 -12.55
N LEU A 25 18.01 -2.18 -11.38
CA LEU A 25 19.45 -2.40 -11.23
C LEU A 25 19.90 -3.68 -11.94
N ALA A 26 19.01 -4.65 -12.06
CA ALA A 26 19.19 -5.87 -12.82
C ALA A 26 18.69 -5.71 -14.27
N ASP A 27 19.01 -4.58 -14.91
CA ASP A 27 18.70 -4.29 -16.31
C ASP A 27 17.19 -4.29 -16.66
N ASN A 28 16.35 -3.93 -15.68
CA ASN A 28 14.89 -3.93 -15.79
C ASN A 28 14.33 -5.29 -16.24
N VAL A 29 14.76 -6.36 -15.56
CA VAL A 29 14.06 -7.66 -15.62
C VAL A 29 12.69 -7.58 -14.94
N SER A 30 11.87 -8.62 -15.14
CA SER A 30 10.59 -8.76 -14.47
C SER A 30 10.72 -8.72 -12.94
N SER A 31 9.66 -8.26 -12.28
CA SER A 31 9.67 -8.02 -10.83
C SER A 31 9.24 -9.26 -10.06
N GLY A 32 10.20 -10.01 -9.52
CA GLY A 32 9.92 -11.21 -8.74
C GLY A 32 9.32 -12.31 -9.62
N ILE A 33 8.07 -12.68 -9.35
CA ILE A 33 7.31 -13.63 -10.19
C ILE A 33 6.18 -12.94 -10.97
N GLU A 34 6.21 -11.61 -11.06
CA GLU A 34 5.26 -10.87 -11.89
C GLU A 34 5.57 -11.08 -13.38
N PRO A 35 4.54 -11.21 -14.24
CA PRO A 35 4.74 -11.07 -15.68
C PRO A 35 5.17 -9.64 -16.01
N VAL A 36 5.73 -9.47 -17.21
CA VAL A 36 6.12 -8.14 -17.71
C VAL A 36 4.87 -7.26 -17.78
N PHE A 37 4.91 -6.08 -17.16
CA PHE A 37 3.79 -5.15 -17.17
C PHE A 37 3.53 -4.61 -18.58
N ALA A 38 4.57 -4.09 -19.22
CA ALA A 38 4.56 -3.65 -20.60
C ALA A 38 5.98 -3.79 -21.18
N GLN A 39 6.08 -3.98 -22.49
CA GLN A 39 7.37 -4.10 -23.18
C GLN A 39 8.21 -2.82 -23.05
N SER A 40 7.55 -1.67 -23.08
CA SER A 40 8.12 -0.36 -22.79
C SER A 40 7.08 0.54 -22.11
N PHE A 41 7.50 1.37 -21.16
CA PHE A 41 6.64 2.32 -20.46
C PHE A 41 7.45 3.51 -19.94
N ASN A 42 6.79 4.63 -19.63
CA ASN A 42 7.44 5.80 -19.03
C ASN A 42 7.34 5.72 -17.51
N ARG A 43 8.47 5.95 -16.84
CA ARG A 43 8.57 5.98 -15.38
C ARG A 43 8.94 7.38 -14.92
N THR A 44 8.17 7.91 -13.97
CA THR A 44 8.51 9.17 -13.31
C THR A 44 9.52 8.93 -12.19
N VAL A 45 10.67 9.60 -12.27
CA VAL A 45 11.74 9.61 -11.27
C VAL A 45 11.71 10.96 -10.55
N LEU A 46 11.65 10.94 -9.22
CA LEU A 46 11.78 12.13 -8.40
C LEU A 46 13.26 12.46 -8.22
N MET A 47 13.65 13.66 -8.66
CA MET A 47 15.02 14.15 -8.57
C MET A 47 15.30 14.75 -7.18
N PRO A 48 16.57 14.87 -6.76
CA PRO A 48 16.93 15.44 -5.45
C PRO A 48 16.45 16.88 -5.22
N ASP A 49 16.20 17.64 -6.29
CA ASP A 49 15.66 19.00 -6.26
C ASP A 49 14.12 19.06 -6.18
N GLY A 50 13.46 17.90 -6.09
CA GLY A 50 12.00 17.77 -6.05
C GLY A 50 11.32 17.79 -7.41
N THR A 51 12.08 17.97 -8.50
CA THR A 51 11.52 17.91 -9.85
C THR A 51 11.23 16.47 -10.27
N LYS A 52 10.28 16.29 -11.18
CA LYS A 52 9.93 14.99 -11.75
C LYS A 52 10.55 14.88 -13.14
N ARG A 53 11.26 13.79 -13.39
CA ARG A 53 11.80 13.43 -14.71
C ARG A 53 11.12 12.17 -15.20
N GLU A 54 10.70 12.16 -16.45
CA GLU A 54 10.22 10.92 -17.09
C GLU A 54 11.38 10.23 -17.79
N GLU A 55 11.47 8.92 -17.59
CA GLU A 55 12.42 8.06 -18.27
C GLU A 55 11.67 6.90 -18.91
N LYS A 56 11.93 6.67 -20.20
CA LYS A 56 11.42 5.50 -20.91
C LYS A 56 12.20 4.29 -20.47
N VAL A 57 11.49 3.29 -19.96
CA VAL A 57 12.07 2.03 -19.50
C VAL A 57 11.57 0.91 -20.42
N THR A 58 12.45 -0.02 -20.74
CA THR A 58 12.17 -1.16 -21.63
C THR A 58 12.57 -2.45 -20.94
N ASP A 59 11.72 -3.46 -21.02
CA ASP A 59 11.97 -4.79 -20.44
C ASP A 59 13.23 -5.44 -21.06
N CYS A 60 14.02 -6.10 -20.22
CA CYS A 60 15.27 -6.76 -20.61
C CYS A 60 15.08 -7.80 -21.72
N ALA A 61 14.10 -8.69 -21.57
CA ALA A 61 13.88 -9.79 -22.51
C ALA A 61 13.37 -9.26 -23.85
N TYR A 62 12.48 -8.27 -23.82
CA TYR A 62 12.00 -7.60 -25.03
C TYR A 62 13.14 -6.90 -25.78
N ARG A 63 13.96 -6.11 -25.09
CA ARG A 63 15.12 -5.45 -25.69
C ARG A 63 16.10 -6.45 -26.30
N ARG A 64 16.39 -7.54 -25.58
CA ARG A 64 17.30 -8.58 -26.06
C ARG A 64 16.77 -9.32 -27.28
N PHE A 65 15.46 -9.57 -27.34
CA PHE A 65 14.82 -10.15 -28.51
C PHE A 65 14.98 -9.25 -29.74
N ARG A 66 14.75 -7.94 -29.58
CA ARG A 66 14.94 -6.95 -30.66
C ARG A 66 16.38 -6.90 -31.15
N GLU A 67 17.37 -6.95 -30.27
CA GLU A 67 18.79 -7.02 -30.63
C GLU A 67 19.15 -8.28 -31.43
N LEU A 68 18.58 -9.43 -31.08
CA LEU A 68 18.91 -10.72 -31.69
C LEU A 68 18.20 -10.98 -33.01
N PHE A 69 16.93 -10.54 -33.12
CA PHE A 69 16.06 -10.89 -34.24
C PHE A 69 15.65 -9.68 -35.08
N GLY A 70 16.02 -8.46 -34.69
CA GLY A 70 15.69 -7.22 -35.37
C GLY A 70 14.33 -6.63 -34.97
N ASP A 71 14.20 -5.31 -35.15
CA ASP A 71 13.04 -4.55 -34.68
C ASP A 71 11.72 -4.88 -35.40
N ALA A 72 11.79 -5.33 -36.64
CA ALA A 72 10.61 -5.66 -37.45
C ALA A 72 10.07 -7.08 -37.20
N THR A 73 10.80 -7.92 -36.45
CA THR A 73 10.39 -9.31 -36.25
C THR A 73 9.16 -9.38 -35.34
N ALA A 74 8.17 -10.17 -35.75
CA ALA A 74 6.95 -10.38 -34.96
C ALA A 74 7.31 -10.99 -33.60
N LEU A 75 6.70 -10.48 -32.54
CA LEU A 75 6.88 -11.04 -31.21
C LEU A 75 6.21 -12.41 -31.16
N PRO A 76 6.89 -13.44 -30.64
CA PRO A 76 6.28 -14.72 -30.34
C PRO A 76 5.11 -14.59 -29.38
N ASP A 77 4.18 -15.54 -29.43
CA ASP A 77 2.97 -15.59 -28.59
C ASP A 77 3.27 -15.66 -27.08
N TYR A 78 4.44 -16.16 -26.69
CA TYR A 78 4.90 -16.18 -25.30
C TYR A 78 5.38 -14.83 -24.75
N PHE A 79 5.45 -13.75 -25.55
CA PHE A 79 5.69 -12.37 -25.08
C PHE A 79 4.40 -11.73 -24.53
N VAL A 80 3.76 -12.42 -23.61
CA VAL A 80 2.55 -11.96 -22.92
C VAL A 80 2.85 -10.88 -21.89
N THR A 81 1.92 -9.95 -21.71
CA THR A 81 1.98 -8.92 -20.66
C THR A 81 1.00 -9.21 -19.54
N ALA A 82 1.13 -8.50 -18.42
CA ALA A 82 0.28 -8.65 -17.26
C ALA A 82 -1.23 -8.50 -17.58
N GLN A 83 -1.60 -7.61 -18.49
CA GLN A 83 -2.99 -7.36 -18.90
C GLN A 83 -3.50 -8.40 -19.91
N GLY A 84 -2.59 -9.09 -20.62
CA GLY A 84 -2.93 -10.15 -21.58
C GLY A 84 -3.22 -11.50 -20.94
N LEU A 85 -3.02 -11.65 -19.63
CA LEU A 85 -3.19 -12.90 -18.89
C LEU A 85 -4.53 -12.92 -18.15
N ALA A 86 -5.13 -14.12 -18.05
CA ALA A 86 -6.33 -14.29 -17.23
C ALA A 86 -5.98 -14.27 -15.72
N PRO A 87 -6.92 -13.89 -14.84
CA PRO A 87 -6.71 -13.97 -13.40
C PRO A 87 -6.30 -15.37 -12.91
N SER A 88 -6.81 -16.43 -13.56
CA SER A 88 -6.44 -17.81 -13.28
C SER A 88 -4.98 -18.12 -13.57
N ASP A 89 -4.41 -17.53 -14.62
CA ASP A 89 -3.02 -17.76 -15.03
C ASP A 89 -2.05 -17.11 -14.03
N HIS A 90 -2.38 -15.90 -13.58
CA HIS A 90 -1.65 -15.24 -12.50
C HIS A 90 -1.69 -16.06 -11.21
N LEU A 91 -2.85 -16.61 -10.85
CA LEU A 91 -3.00 -17.44 -9.65
C LEU A 91 -2.23 -18.74 -9.76
N ALA A 92 -2.22 -19.38 -10.94
CA ALA A 92 -1.50 -20.63 -11.15
C ALA A 92 -0.01 -20.49 -10.84
N VAL A 93 0.62 -19.38 -11.29
CA VAL A 93 2.03 -19.09 -10.99
C VAL A 93 2.25 -18.89 -9.48
N GLN A 94 1.36 -18.12 -8.82
CA GLN A 94 1.45 -17.89 -7.39
C GLN A 94 1.30 -19.19 -6.59
N ALA A 95 0.29 -20.00 -6.91
CA ALA A 95 0.00 -21.26 -6.24
C ALA A 95 1.13 -22.27 -6.41
N MET A 96 1.74 -22.32 -7.60
CA MET A 96 2.93 -23.15 -7.83
C MET A 96 4.04 -22.70 -6.89
N ALA A 97 4.43 -21.42 -6.96
CA ALA A 97 5.53 -20.88 -6.16
C ALA A 97 5.27 -21.08 -4.65
N GLN A 98 4.02 -20.92 -4.20
CA GLN A 98 3.64 -21.01 -2.79
C GLN A 98 4.02 -22.34 -2.14
N ARG A 99 4.10 -23.45 -2.91
CA ARG A 99 4.48 -24.78 -2.41
C ARG A 99 5.90 -24.84 -1.85
N TYR A 100 6.78 -23.96 -2.32
CA TYR A 100 8.21 -23.93 -1.95
C TYR A 100 8.59 -22.68 -1.14
N ILE A 101 7.60 -21.83 -0.83
CA ILE A 101 7.79 -20.59 -0.07
C ILE A 101 7.25 -20.79 1.35
N ASP A 102 8.13 -20.75 2.35
CA ASP A 102 7.74 -20.95 3.76
C ASP A 102 7.05 -19.72 4.36
N SER A 103 7.40 -18.52 3.89
CA SER A 103 6.77 -17.26 4.24
C SER A 103 5.63 -16.94 3.26
N SER A 104 5.59 -15.73 2.69
CA SER A 104 4.53 -15.27 1.77
C SER A 104 5.11 -14.78 0.45
N ILE A 105 4.21 -14.52 -0.50
CA ILE A 105 4.53 -14.07 -1.85
C ILE A 105 3.79 -12.75 -2.09
N SER A 106 4.51 -11.74 -2.55
CA SER A 106 3.95 -10.52 -3.13
C SER A 106 3.68 -10.77 -4.61
N LYS A 107 2.43 -11.02 -4.96
CA LYS A 107 1.96 -11.18 -6.33
C LYS A 107 0.63 -10.46 -6.53
N THR A 108 0.51 -9.71 -7.61
CA THR A 108 -0.72 -9.05 -8.02
C THR A 108 -1.45 -9.87 -9.09
N ILE A 109 -2.72 -10.16 -8.86
CA ILE A 109 -3.62 -10.77 -9.84
C ILE A 109 -4.31 -9.63 -10.59
N ASN A 110 -3.90 -9.36 -11.83
CA ASN A 110 -4.54 -8.32 -12.63
C ASN A 110 -5.89 -8.83 -13.12
N CYS A 111 -6.92 -8.02 -12.89
CA CYS A 111 -8.30 -8.34 -13.21
C CYS A 111 -8.80 -7.37 -14.29
N PRO A 112 -9.47 -7.86 -15.34
CA PRO A 112 -10.11 -7.00 -16.34
C PRO A 112 -11.09 -6.02 -15.68
N SER A 113 -11.20 -4.80 -16.23
CA SER A 113 -12.14 -3.78 -15.72
C SER A 113 -13.60 -4.26 -15.74
N GLY A 114 -13.97 -5.03 -16.78
CA GLY A 114 -15.31 -5.61 -16.97
C GLY A 114 -15.55 -6.95 -16.28
N ILE A 115 -14.67 -7.42 -15.39
CA ILE A 115 -14.87 -8.69 -14.66
C ILE A 115 -16.16 -8.64 -13.83
N SER A 116 -16.98 -9.70 -13.92
CA SER A 116 -18.20 -9.80 -13.11
C SER A 116 -17.88 -10.00 -11.63
N PHE A 117 -18.82 -9.65 -10.76
CA PHE A 117 -18.65 -9.84 -9.32
C PHE A 117 -18.41 -11.31 -8.95
N GLU A 118 -19.18 -12.24 -9.55
CA GLU A 118 -19.02 -13.67 -9.28
C GLU A 118 -17.64 -14.18 -9.72
N ALA A 119 -17.19 -13.81 -10.93
CA ALA A 119 -15.87 -14.20 -11.41
C ALA A 119 -14.76 -13.60 -10.52
N PHE A 120 -14.89 -12.35 -10.08
CA PHE A 120 -13.93 -11.69 -9.19
C PHE A 120 -13.89 -12.35 -7.80
N LYS A 121 -15.04 -12.71 -7.24
CA LYS A 121 -15.14 -13.46 -5.98
C LYS A 121 -14.49 -14.84 -6.11
N ASP A 122 -14.68 -15.51 -7.24
CA ASP A 122 -14.10 -16.83 -7.48
C ASP A 122 -12.57 -16.80 -7.61
N VAL A 123 -11.94 -15.66 -7.94
CA VAL A 123 -10.47 -15.49 -7.85
C VAL A 123 -9.99 -15.79 -6.43
N TYR A 124 -10.62 -15.19 -5.41
CA TYR A 124 -10.24 -15.41 -4.01
C TYR A 124 -10.53 -16.83 -3.54
N ARG A 125 -11.66 -17.41 -3.96
CA ARG A 125 -11.99 -18.81 -3.65
C ARG A 125 -10.97 -19.76 -4.26
N THR A 126 -10.63 -19.57 -5.53
CA THR A 126 -9.63 -20.36 -6.24
C THR A 126 -8.27 -20.24 -5.58
N ALA A 127 -7.86 -19.03 -5.18
CA ALA A 127 -6.60 -18.82 -4.46
C ALA A 127 -6.55 -19.63 -3.15
N TYR A 128 -7.64 -19.60 -2.37
CA TYR A 128 -7.77 -20.37 -1.14
C TYR A 128 -7.72 -21.89 -1.40
N GLU A 129 -8.49 -22.37 -2.37
CA GLU A 129 -8.55 -23.79 -2.77
C GLU A 129 -7.20 -24.30 -3.28
N GLN A 130 -6.40 -23.45 -3.91
CA GLN A 130 -5.04 -23.77 -4.37
C GLN A 130 -3.96 -23.63 -3.28
N GLY A 131 -4.32 -23.23 -2.06
CA GLY A 131 -3.40 -23.13 -0.92
C GLY A 131 -2.54 -21.87 -0.91
N CYS A 132 -2.93 -20.82 -1.62
CA CYS A 132 -2.26 -19.52 -1.55
C CYS A 132 -2.40 -18.92 -0.14
N LYS A 133 -1.31 -18.40 0.43
CA LYS A 133 -1.33 -17.78 1.77
C LYS A 133 -1.90 -16.36 1.79
N GLY A 134 -2.06 -15.76 0.60
CA GLY A 134 -2.65 -14.44 0.38
C GLY A 134 -3.05 -14.28 -1.08
N CYS A 135 -3.83 -13.25 -1.39
CA CYS A 135 -4.25 -12.94 -2.74
C CYS A 135 -4.50 -11.44 -2.85
N THR A 136 -3.74 -10.76 -3.73
CA THR A 136 -3.88 -9.33 -3.99
C THR A 136 -4.37 -9.15 -5.41
N THR A 137 -5.54 -8.54 -5.61
CA THR A 137 -6.07 -8.25 -6.95
C THR A 137 -5.90 -6.77 -7.29
N TYR A 138 -5.56 -6.47 -8.54
CA TYR A 138 -5.64 -5.11 -9.07
C TYR A 138 -6.66 -5.09 -10.22
N ARG A 139 -7.65 -4.20 -10.12
CA ARG A 139 -8.62 -3.95 -11.19
C ARG A 139 -8.54 -2.48 -11.59
N PRO A 140 -8.14 -2.15 -12.82
CA PRO A 140 -8.10 -0.78 -13.30
C PRO A 140 -9.46 -0.09 -13.10
N ASN A 141 -9.44 1.14 -12.59
CA ASN A 141 -10.62 1.99 -12.49
C ASN A 141 -10.24 3.48 -12.60
N PRO A 142 -11.21 4.36 -12.93
CA PRO A 142 -10.95 5.79 -13.16
C PRO A 142 -10.43 6.56 -11.93
N VAL A 143 -10.52 5.99 -10.73
CA VAL A 143 -10.19 6.66 -9.46
C VAL A 143 -8.79 6.27 -8.97
N THR A 144 -8.35 5.03 -9.19
CA THR A 144 -7.08 4.53 -8.64
C THR A 144 -5.85 5.00 -9.40
N GLY A 145 -6.02 5.47 -10.65
CA GLY A 145 -4.89 5.83 -11.53
C GLY A 145 -3.97 4.64 -11.84
N ALA A 146 -3.19 4.75 -12.91
CA ALA A 146 -2.08 3.84 -13.17
C ALA A 146 -0.78 4.53 -12.76
N VAL A 147 0.04 3.88 -11.93
CA VAL A 147 1.38 4.37 -11.56
C VAL A 147 2.37 4.25 -12.73
N LEU A 148 2.04 3.40 -13.70
CA LEU A 148 2.79 3.17 -14.93
C LEU A 148 1.87 3.46 -16.11
N ALA A 149 2.24 4.45 -16.92
CA ALA A 149 1.52 4.79 -18.14
C ALA A 149 2.20 4.13 -19.34
N THR A 150 1.39 3.48 -20.18
CA THR A 150 1.76 3.07 -21.53
C THR A 150 1.33 4.16 -22.51
N ASP A 151 2.08 4.34 -23.60
CA ASP A 151 1.81 5.41 -24.60
C ASP A 151 0.47 5.23 -25.37
N GLU A 152 -0.38 4.26 -25.00
CA GLU A 152 -1.65 3.91 -25.68
C GLU A 152 -2.90 4.18 -24.81
N GLU A 153 -2.93 5.28 -24.05
CA GLU A 153 -4.21 5.86 -23.60
C GLU A 153 -4.50 7.12 -24.43
N ASP A 154 -4.99 6.90 -25.66
CA ASP A 154 -5.71 7.90 -26.42
C ASP A 154 -7.03 7.28 -26.92
N ASP A 155 -8.12 8.01 -26.69
CA ASP A 155 -9.52 7.64 -26.90
C ASP A 155 -9.79 6.74 -28.13
N THR A 156 -10.32 5.53 -27.92
CA THR A 156 -11.45 5.02 -28.71
C THR A 156 -12.12 3.81 -28.06
N ASN A 157 -13.39 3.99 -27.75
CA ASN A 157 -14.35 2.94 -27.44
C ASN A 157 -14.78 2.25 -28.74
N VAL A 158 -14.43 0.97 -28.99
CA VAL A 158 -15.19 0.10 -29.92
C VAL A 158 -15.21 -1.37 -29.45
N ALA A 159 -16.45 -1.84 -29.32
CA ALA A 159 -17.01 -3.18 -29.30
C ALA A 159 -16.14 -4.42 -29.65
N SER A 160 -16.37 -5.46 -28.83
CA SER A 160 -16.34 -6.91 -29.07
C SER A 160 -15.66 -7.47 -30.33
N ALA A 161 -14.69 -8.35 -30.13
CA ALA A 161 -14.41 -9.49 -31.00
C ALA A 161 -14.02 -10.71 -30.16
N GLY A 162 -14.38 -11.90 -30.65
CA GLY A 162 -14.57 -13.11 -29.86
C GLY A 162 -13.32 -13.67 -29.17
N ALA A 163 -13.59 -14.41 -28.10
CA ALA A 163 -12.62 -15.25 -27.40
C ALA A 163 -11.87 -16.17 -28.40
N PRO A 164 -10.52 -16.20 -28.38
CA PRO A 164 -9.79 -17.26 -29.06
C PRO A 164 -10.00 -18.60 -28.31
N PRO A 165 -10.03 -19.74 -29.03
CA PRO A 165 -10.32 -21.03 -28.43
C PRO A 165 -9.22 -21.46 -27.45
N LEU A 166 -9.65 -22.18 -26.42
CA LEU A 166 -8.82 -22.81 -25.40
C LEU A 166 -7.70 -23.63 -26.05
N VAL A 167 -6.44 -23.24 -25.83
CA VAL A 167 -5.26 -24.00 -26.26
C VAL A 167 -4.98 -25.10 -25.24
N GLU A 168 -4.78 -26.32 -25.71
CA GLU A 168 -4.53 -27.52 -24.90
C GLU A 168 -3.25 -27.40 -24.03
N PRO A 169 -3.20 -28.06 -22.86
CA PRO A 169 -2.07 -27.95 -21.94
C PRO A 169 -0.80 -28.59 -22.50
N VAL A 170 0.26 -27.80 -22.59
CA VAL A 170 1.62 -28.28 -22.93
C VAL A 170 2.15 -29.17 -21.78
N PRO A 171 2.71 -30.36 -22.07
CA PRO A 171 3.19 -31.28 -21.04
C PRO A 171 4.43 -30.73 -20.31
N PRO A 172 4.64 -31.09 -19.04
CA PRO A 172 5.73 -30.55 -18.23
C PRO A 172 7.08 -31.07 -18.71
N LEU A 173 8.02 -30.14 -18.97
CA LEU A 173 9.44 -30.45 -19.15
C LEU A 173 10.03 -30.92 -17.81
N GLU A 174 10.57 -32.14 -17.80
CA GLU A 174 11.29 -32.72 -16.66
C GLU A 174 12.61 -31.98 -16.40
N PRO A 175 12.96 -31.70 -15.12
CA PRO A 175 14.25 -31.11 -14.80
C PRO A 175 15.34 -32.19 -14.67
N ALA A 176 16.31 -32.17 -15.57
CA ALA A 176 17.56 -32.90 -15.39
C ALA A 176 18.43 -32.21 -14.32
N LEU A 177 18.39 -32.74 -13.09
CA LEU A 177 19.33 -32.42 -12.02
C LEU A 177 20.51 -33.40 -12.09
N SER A 178 21.73 -32.86 -12.23
CA SER A 178 22.94 -33.55 -11.77
C SER A 178 23.84 -32.54 -11.07
N ALA A 179 23.80 -32.58 -9.75
CA ALA A 179 24.81 -31.97 -8.89
C ALA A 179 25.69 -33.08 -8.30
N PRO A 180 27.02 -32.93 -8.28
CA PRO A 180 27.87 -33.75 -7.42
C PRO A 180 27.89 -33.16 -5.99
N SER A 181 28.01 -34.05 -4.99
CA SER A 181 28.17 -33.73 -3.56
C SER A 181 29.31 -34.61 -2.98
N PRO A 182 29.79 -34.40 -1.74
CA PRO A 182 30.69 -33.34 -1.30
C PRO A 182 31.99 -33.91 -0.70
N ALA A 183 33.00 -33.06 -0.43
CA ALA A 183 34.12 -33.41 0.45
C ALA A 183 34.04 -32.60 1.76
N VAL A 184 34.11 -33.31 2.88
CA VAL A 184 33.99 -32.82 4.27
C VAL A 184 35.39 -32.59 4.85
N ALA A 185 35.59 -31.49 5.59
CA ALA A 185 36.63 -31.42 6.63
C ALA A 185 36.30 -30.39 7.74
N ALA A 186 35.90 -30.92 8.90
CA ALA A 186 36.20 -30.63 10.32
C ALA A 186 36.24 -29.19 10.93
N PRO A 187 35.97 -29.06 12.26
CA PRO A 187 35.41 -27.87 12.88
C PRO A 187 36.43 -26.98 13.64
N ALA A 188 36.07 -25.71 13.83
CA ALA A 188 36.81 -24.75 14.66
C ALA A 188 35.94 -24.25 15.85
N PRO A 189 36.55 -23.79 16.96
CA PRO A 189 35.99 -23.84 18.32
C PRO A 189 35.02 -22.70 18.66
N ALA A 190 34.24 -22.90 19.74
CA ALA A 190 33.15 -22.03 20.18
C ALA A 190 33.59 -20.59 20.52
N PRO A 191 32.79 -19.56 20.17
CA PRO A 191 33.14 -18.16 20.38
C PRO A 191 32.84 -17.68 21.81
N LYS A 192 33.74 -16.85 22.34
CA LYS A 192 33.61 -16.06 23.57
C LYS A 192 32.69 -14.83 23.34
N PRO A 193 32.18 -14.17 24.41
CA PRO A 193 31.17 -13.12 24.30
C PRO A 193 31.68 -11.92 23.48
N VAL A 194 30.89 -11.52 22.49
CA VAL A 194 31.24 -10.47 21.52
C VAL A 194 30.88 -9.09 22.10
N GLU A 195 31.89 -8.24 22.27
CA GLU A 195 31.73 -6.80 22.45
C GLU A 195 30.94 -6.18 21.28
N ARG A 196 30.06 -5.23 21.57
CA ARG A 196 29.26 -4.49 20.58
C ARG A 196 30.15 -3.88 19.47
N MET A 197 30.24 -4.56 18.33
CA MET A 197 30.73 -3.95 17.09
C MET A 197 29.73 -2.90 16.60
N LYS A 198 30.26 -1.69 16.33
CA LYS A 198 29.53 -0.56 15.75
C LYS A 198 28.89 -0.99 14.42
N ALA A 199 27.57 -0.76 14.34
CA ALA A 199 26.75 -1.04 13.17
C ALA A 199 27.14 -0.16 11.97
N GLY A 200 26.89 -0.70 10.77
CA GLY A 200 27.13 -0.06 9.49
C GLY A 200 26.58 1.36 9.42
N GLY A 201 27.30 2.23 8.71
CA GLY A 201 27.04 3.65 8.61
C GLY A 201 25.65 3.97 8.08
N VAL A 202 24.71 4.20 9.00
CA VAL A 202 23.50 4.95 8.72
C VAL A 202 23.93 6.41 8.56
N VAL A 203 23.82 6.94 7.34
CA VAL A 203 23.95 8.38 7.10
C VAL A 203 22.65 9.02 7.58
N TYR A 204 22.69 9.59 8.79
CA TYR A 204 21.60 10.38 9.33
C TYR A 204 21.64 11.79 8.71
N MET A 205 20.60 12.21 7.97
CA MET A 205 20.49 13.60 7.50
C MET A 205 20.36 14.60 8.66
N THR A 206 19.81 14.15 9.80
CA THR A 206 19.76 14.86 11.09
C THR A 206 20.02 13.86 12.21
N LYS A 207 20.91 14.19 13.16
CA LYS A 207 21.15 13.33 14.33
C LYS A 207 19.84 13.23 15.13
N PRO A 208 19.39 12.02 15.51
CA PRO A 208 18.26 11.88 16.44
C PRO A 208 18.54 12.67 17.70
N LEU A 209 17.58 13.49 18.14
CA LEU A 209 17.75 14.27 19.36
C LEU A 209 17.84 13.34 20.58
N ASP A 210 18.77 13.65 21.48
CA ASP A 210 18.82 13.04 22.79
C ASP A 210 17.58 13.44 23.60
N ARG A 211 17.03 12.48 24.35
CA ARG A 211 15.82 12.71 25.15
C ARG A 211 16.18 13.54 26.39
N PRO A 212 15.58 14.74 26.59
CA PRO A 212 15.78 15.53 27.80
C PRO A 212 15.27 14.81 29.07
N SER A 213 15.73 15.26 30.24
CA SER A 213 15.26 14.78 31.55
C SER A 213 13.79 15.11 31.82
N ASP A 214 13.31 16.20 31.24
CA ASP A 214 12.00 16.78 31.46
C ASP A 214 11.41 17.23 30.11
N LEU A 215 10.13 16.91 29.92
CA LEU A 215 9.37 17.25 28.72
C LEU A 215 8.01 17.80 29.15
N HIS A 216 7.58 18.86 28.48
CA HIS A 216 6.26 19.44 28.67
C HIS A 216 5.34 18.94 27.57
N GLY A 217 4.09 18.63 27.90
CA GLY A 217 3.16 18.08 26.94
C GLY A 217 1.70 18.30 27.27
N HIS A 218 0.86 18.04 26.28
CA HIS A 218 -0.59 18.18 26.37
C HIS A 218 -1.27 16.83 26.19
N THR A 219 -2.25 16.53 27.03
CA THR A 219 -3.07 15.33 26.91
C THR A 219 -4.46 15.68 26.38
N TYR A 220 -4.83 15.07 25.26
CA TYR A 220 -6.10 15.25 24.59
C TYR A 220 -6.97 14.01 24.76
N LYS A 221 -8.25 14.23 25.11
CA LYS A 221 -9.23 13.15 25.25
C LYS A 221 -10.04 13.02 23.97
N VAL A 222 -10.07 11.83 23.39
CA VAL A 222 -10.88 11.48 22.22
C VAL A 222 -11.90 10.44 22.64
N ARG A 223 -13.19 10.73 22.40
CA ARG A 223 -14.28 9.77 22.54
C ARG A 223 -14.65 9.27 21.15
N TRP A 224 -14.87 7.96 21.02
CA TRP A 224 -15.29 7.30 19.80
C TRP A 224 -16.58 6.53 20.13
N SER A 225 -17.68 6.79 19.41
CA SER A 225 -19.03 6.38 19.86
C SER A 225 -19.19 4.87 20.00
N ASP A 226 -18.43 4.10 19.25
CA ASP A 226 -18.52 2.63 19.22
C ASP A 226 -17.57 1.96 20.23
N LEU A 227 -16.91 2.74 21.10
CA LEU A 227 -15.96 2.24 22.08
C LEU A 227 -16.31 2.74 23.49
N ASP A 228 -16.38 1.80 24.44
CA ASP A 228 -16.73 2.06 25.84
C ASP A 228 -15.72 2.96 26.58
N HIS A 229 -14.52 3.11 26.01
CA HIS A 229 -13.41 3.80 26.64
C HIS A 229 -12.79 4.86 25.71
N ALA A 230 -12.60 6.05 26.27
CA ALA A 230 -11.92 7.15 25.59
C ALA A 230 -10.42 6.87 25.41
N PHE A 231 -9.86 7.42 24.35
CA PHE A 231 -8.42 7.49 24.13
C PHE A 231 -7.87 8.78 24.72
N TYR A 232 -6.69 8.66 25.31
CA TYR A 232 -5.90 9.75 25.85
C TYR A 232 -4.61 9.83 25.05
N ILE A 233 -4.48 10.92 24.30
CA ILE A 233 -3.37 11.16 23.40
C ILE A 233 -2.51 12.24 24.04
N THR A 234 -1.34 11.87 24.55
CA THR A 234 -0.39 12.80 25.14
C THR A 234 0.69 13.11 24.11
N ILE A 235 0.89 14.38 23.77
CA ILE A 235 2.00 14.81 22.90
C ILE A 235 2.92 15.68 23.75
N ASN A 236 4.19 15.29 23.80
CA ASN A 236 5.25 15.99 24.50
C ASN A 236 6.12 16.73 23.49
N ASP A 237 6.51 17.94 23.84
CA ASP A 237 7.29 18.87 23.02
C ASP A 237 8.69 19.09 23.59
N ILE A 238 9.61 19.48 22.71
CA ILE A 238 10.90 20.06 23.09
C ILE A 238 11.02 21.47 22.49
N ASP A 239 11.66 22.38 23.22
CA ASP A 239 12.00 23.71 22.74
C ASP A 239 13.34 23.66 21.99
N GLU A 240 13.31 23.89 20.68
CA GLU A 240 14.51 23.94 19.83
C GLU A 240 14.50 25.21 18.98
N GLY A 241 15.52 26.06 19.11
CA GLY A 241 15.61 27.31 18.34
C GLY A 241 14.48 28.31 18.59
N GLY A 242 13.85 28.29 19.77
CA GLY A 242 12.74 29.17 20.12
C GLY A 242 11.37 28.73 19.55
N ARG A 243 11.29 27.53 18.96
CA ARG A 243 10.04 26.91 18.51
C ARG A 243 9.78 25.61 19.28
N LYS A 244 8.52 25.38 19.64
CA LYS A 244 8.07 24.12 20.21
C LYS A 244 7.87 23.11 19.09
N ARG A 245 8.61 22.01 19.16
CA ARG A 245 8.46 20.89 18.22
C ARG A 245 7.93 19.66 18.96
N PRO A 246 7.07 18.86 18.32
CA PRO A 246 6.64 17.59 18.88
C PRO A 246 7.84 16.63 18.98
N PHE A 247 7.95 15.92 20.10
CA PHE A 247 9.04 15.01 20.38
C PHE A 247 8.57 13.55 20.50
N GLU A 248 7.50 13.31 21.27
CA GLU A 248 6.92 11.98 21.43
C GLU A 248 5.40 12.06 21.64
N ILE A 249 4.70 10.99 21.25
CA ILE A 249 3.26 10.84 21.42
C ILE A 249 2.97 9.54 22.16
N PHE A 250 2.01 9.55 23.08
CA PHE A 250 1.50 8.38 23.78
C PHE A 250 0.00 8.26 23.57
N ILE A 251 -0.46 7.09 23.14
CA ILE A 251 -1.87 6.80 22.96
C ILE A 251 -2.27 5.74 23.97
N ASN A 252 -3.04 6.13 24.98
CA ASN A 252 -3.52 5.26 26.05
C ASN A 252 -5.05 5.12 26.00
N SER A 253 -5.55 3.93 26.27
CA SER A 253 -6.98 3.66 26.46
C SER A 253 -7.15 2.63 27.56
N LYS A 254 -8.30 2.65 28.22
CA LYS A 254 -8.68 1.56 29.14
C LYS A 254 -9.10 0.29 28.39
N ASN A 255 -9.38 0.39 27.09
CA ASN A 255 -9.71 -0.77 26.27
C ASN A 255 -8.41 -1.52 25.89
N MET A 256 -8.31 -2.78 26.34
CA MET A 256 -7.18 -3.66 26.08
C MET A 256 -7.19 -4.26 24.66
N GLU A 257 -8.34 -4.31 23.97
CA GLU A 257 -8.46 -4.84 22.60
C GLU A 257 -7.61 -4.05 21.60
N HIS A 258 -7.34 -2.78 21.92
CA HIS A 258 -6.61 -1.87 21.06
C HIS A 258 -5.14 -1.70 21.47
N TYR A 259 -4.72 -2.32 22.57
CA TYR A 259 -3.41 -2.12 23.18
C TYR A 259 -2.24 -2.39 22.23
N ALA A 260 -2.29 -3.51 21.48
CA ALA A 260 -1.17 -3.91 20.62
C ALA A 260 -0.91 -2.89 19.50
N TRP A 261 -1.97 -2.43 18.82
CA TRP A 261 -1.83 -1.48 17.72
C TRP A 261 -1.60 -0.05 18.21
N THR A 262 -2.17 0.37 19.34
CA THR A 262 -1.91 1.71 19.91
C THR A 262 -0.46 1.85 20.37
N VAL A 263 0.13 0.80 20.94
CA VAL A 263 1.56 0.75 21.30
C VAL A 263 2.44 0.81 20.06
N ALA A 264 2.11 0.06 19.01
CA ALA A 264 2.84 0.09 17.75
C ALA A 264 2.80 1.51 17.11
N LEU A 265 1.62 2.10 17.04
CA LEU A 265 1.40 3.45 16.48
C LEU A 265 2.14 4.53 17.29
N THR A 266 2.05 4.47 18.62
CA THR A 266 2.79 5.32 19.56
C THR A 266 4.30 5.28 19.29
N ARG A 267 4.88 4.08 19.14
CA ARG A 267 6.31 3.90 18.89
C ARG A 267 6.73 4.42 17.52
N MET A 268 5.92 4.20 16.50
CA MET A 268 6.19 4.64 15.13
C MET A 268 6.16 6.16 15.01
N ILE A 269 5.08 6.81 15.46
CA ILE A 269 4.96 8.28 15.36
C ILE A 269 6.03 8.96 16.23
N SER A 270 6.28 8.45 17.45
CA SER A 270 7.36 8.98 18.29
C SER A 270 8.75 8.78 17.68
N ALA A 271 8.96 7.76 16.85
CA ALA A 271 10.21 7.61 16.11
C ALA A 271 10.34 8.64 14.98
N VAL A 272 9.23 8.98 14.32
CA VAL A 272 9.18 10.06 13.32
C VAL A 272 9.48 11.42 13.97
N PHE A 273 8.79 11.76 15.05
CA PHE A 273 8.99 13.03 15.77
C PHE A 273 10.43 13.22 16.28
N ARG A 274 11.10 12.14 16.71
CA ARG A 274 12.50 12.18 17.15
C ARG A 274 13.52 12.42 16.04
N ARG A 275 13.20 12.04 14.80
CA ARG A 275 14.11 12.23 13.65
C ARG A 275 14.21 13.70 13.20
N GLY A 276 13.26 14.53 13.63
CA GLY A 276 13.20 15.95 13.26
C GLY A 276 12.79 16.15 11.80
N GLY A 277 12.76 17.41 11.36
CA GLY A 277 12.25 17.81 10.05
C GLY A 277 10.75 18.11 10.06
N ASP A 278 10.14 18.16 8.88
CA ASP A 278 8.71 18.37 8.75
C ASP A 278 7.94 17.09 9.09
N VAL A 279 7.12 17.15 10.15
CA VAL A 279 6.27 16.05 10.61
C VAL A 279 4.80 16.24 10.22
N SER A 280 4.49 17.29 9.47
CA SER A 280 3.14 17.65 9.02
C SER A 280 2.49 16.54 8.22
N PHE A 281 3.27 15.81 7.41
CA PHE A 281 2.79 14.67 6.63
C PHE A 281 2.10 13.59 7.48
N VAL A 282 2.50 13.41 8.74
CA VAL A 282 1.88 12.43 9.65
C VAL A 282 0.40 12.75 9.87
N VAL A 283 0.05 14.04 9.91
CA VAL A 283 -1.34 14.49 10.04
C VAL A 283 -2.14 14.09 8.80
N GLU A 284 -1.59 14.34 7.62
CA GLU A 284 -2.24 14.04 6.34
C GLU A 284 -2.48 12.54 6.17
N GLU A 285 -1.44 11.73 6.40
CA GLU A 285 -1.50 10.28 6.29
C GLU A 285 -2.54 9.68 7.25
N LEU A 286 -2.60 10.15 8.50
CA LEU A 286 -3.59 9.68 9.47
C LEU A 286 -5.02 10.10 9.11
N LYS A 287 -5.22 11.33 8.63
CA LYS A 287 -6.53 11.84 8.21
C LYS A 287 -7.05 11.14 6.94
N ALA A 288 -6.15 10.60 6.11
CA ALA A 288 -6.49 9.84 4.92
C ALA A 288 -6.92 8.39 5.20
N VAL A 289 -6.81 7.89 6.44
CA VAL A 289 -7.23 6.51 6.76
C VAL A 289 -8.74 6.43 7.01
N PHE A 290 -9.40 5.50 6.33
CA PHE A 290 -10.84 5.21 6.46
C PHE A 290 -11.06 3.90 7.21
N ASP A 291 -12.04 3.86 8.14
CA ASP A 291 -12.49 2.59 8.74
C ASP A 291 -13.56 1.97 7.81
N PRO A 292 -13.43 0.71 7.39
CA PRO A 292 -14.44 0.02 6.59
C PRO A 292 -15.83 -0.03 7.24
N ARG A 293 -15.91 0.09 8.56
CA ARG A 293 -17.17 0.18 9.33
C ARG A 293 -17.79 1.59 9.28
N GLY A 294 -17.10 2.55 8.69
CA GLY A 294 -17.49 3.94 8.56
C GLY A 294 -16.94 4.83 9.69
N GLY A 295 -16.92 6.13 9.41
CA GLY A 295 -16.58 7.18 10.36
C GLY A 295 -17.77 7.71 11.16
N GLN A 296 -17.52 8.71 11.99
CA GLN A 296 -18.49 9.30 12.92
C GLN A 296 -18.55 10.81 12.77
N TRP A 297 -19.72 11.40 13.07
CA TRP A 297 -19.86 12.85 13.13
C TRP A 297 -19.47 13.36 14.52
N THR A 298 -18.41 14.16 14.59
CA THR A 298 -17.91 14.75 15.84
C THR A 298 -17.80 16.26 15.66
N GLY A 299 -18.44 17.03 16.54
CA GLY A 299 -18.33 18.50 16.53
C GLY A 299 -18.83 19.18 15.24
N GLY A 300 -19.81 18.58 14.55
CA GLY A 300 -20.36 19.12 13.30
C GLY A 300 -19.54 18.79 12.03
N ARG A 301 -18.44 18.03 12.15
CA ARG A 301 -17.65 17.51 11.03
C ARG A 301 -17.70 15.98 11.01
N TYR A 302 -17.63 15.40 9.81
CA TYR A 302 -17.45 13.96 9.63
C TYR A 302 -15.98 13.58 9.81
N VAL A 303 -15.71 12.58 10.65
CA VAL A 303 -14.37 12.03 10.91
C VAL A 303 -14.35 10.56 10.44
N PRO A 304 -13.55 10.20 9.42
CA PRO A 304 -13.69 8.93 8.70
C PRO A 304 -13.19 7.69 9.46
N SER A 305 -12.35 7.86 10.49
CA SER A 305 -11.83 6.77 11.32
C SER A 305 -11.27 7.29 12.65
N LEU A 306 -11.03 6.39 13.60
CA LEU A 306 -10.32 6.73 14.84
C LEU A 306 -8.90 7.25 14.57
N LEU A 307 -8.23 6.73 13.53
CA LEU A 307 -6.91 7.21 13.12
C LEU A 307 -6.98 8.64 12.59
N ALA A 308 -8.01 8.97 11.81
CA ALA A 308 -8.24 10.34 11.38
C ALA A 308 -8.51 11.27 12.56
N ALA A 309 -9.23 10.83 13.59
CA ALA A 309 -9.42 11.59 14.82
C ALA A 309 -8.10 11.83 15.58
N ILE A 310 -7.19 10.85 15.60
CA ILE A 310 -5.84 11.02 16.14
C ILE A 310 -5.05 12.04 15.28
N GLY A 311 -5.18 11.98 13.95
CA GLY A 311 -4.61 12.96 13.03
C GLY A 311 -5.08 14.39 13.31
N GLU A 312 -6.38 14.60 13.53
CA GLU A 312 -6.93 15.91 13.92
C GLU A 312 -6.40 16.41 15.28
N VAL A 313 -6.12 15.51 16.22
CA VAL A 313 -5.52 15.87 17.51
C VAL A 313 -4.08 16.34 17.33
N ILE A 314 -3.30 15.65 16.50
CA ILE A 314 -1.93 16.05 16.18
C ILE A 314 -1.97 17.40 15.45
N GLU A 315 -2.82 17.57 14.43
CA GLU A 315 -3.03 18.83 13.71
C GLU A 315 -3.29 20.00 14.66
N ARG A 316 -4.27 19.84 15.55
CA ARG A 316 -4.61 20.85 16.55
C ARG A 316 -3.43 21.20 17.45
N HIS A 317 -2.63 20.20 17.81
CA HIS A 317 -1.46 20.39 18.65
C HIS A 317 -0.32 21.12 17.93
N LEU A 318 -0.03 20.76 16.67
CA LEU A 318 0.99 21.43 15.85
C LEU A 318 0.63 22.90 15.57
N ILE A 319 -0.65 23.19 15.36
CA ILE A 319 -1.13 24.56 15.21
C ILE A 319 -1.01 25.33 16.53
N ALA A 320 -1.39 24.72 17.67
CA ALA A 320 -1.34 25.36 18.97
C ALA A 320 0.09 25.67 19.45
N THR A 321 1.06 24.85 19.07
CA THR A 321 2.50 25.03 19.39
C THR A 321 3.19 25.99 18.43
N GLY A 322 2.52 26.42 17.35
CA GLY A 322 3.09 27.27 16.31
C GLY A 322 4.06 26.53 15.38
N PHE A 323 4.07 25.19 15.42
CA PHE A 323 4.86 24.35 14.52
C PHE A 323 4.30 24.36 13.09
N MET A 324 2.97 24.51 12.95
CA MET A 324 2.24 24.54 11.68
C MET A 324 1.28 25.73 11.65
N THR A 325 1.08 26.33 10.47
CA THR A 325 0.07 27.38 10.26
C THR A 325 -1.23 26.80 9.68
N LYS A 326 -2.37 27.40 10.03
CA LYS A 326 -3.70 26.94 9.56
C LYS A 326 -3.86 27.00 8.02
N GLN A 327 -3.01 27.75 7.31
CA GLN A 327 -3.07 27.91 5.85
C GLN A 327 -2.40 26.77 5.08
N GLU A 328 -1.42 26.05 5.66
CA GLU A 328 -0.62 25.03 4.95
C GLU A 328 -1.42 23.78 4.51
N LEU A 329 -2.65 23.59 4.98
CA LEU A 329 -3.56 22.50 4.57
C LEU A 329 -4.85 23.00 3.89
N GLY A 330 -5.12 24.30 3.94
CA GLY A 330 -6.38 24.90 3.48
C GLY A 330 -6.58 24.86 1.97
N GLU A 331 -5.50 24.82 1.20
CA GLU A 331 -5.55 24.71 -0.26
C GLU A 331 -6.03 23.32 -0.70
N ASN A 332 -5.69 22.26 0.04
CA ASN A 332 -6.08 20.88 -0.26
C ASN A 332 -7.47 20.50 0.27
N ASP A 333 -7.92 21.05 1.40
CA ASP A 333 -9.24 20.73 1.96
C ASP A 333 -10.38 21.46 1.22
N ALA A 334 -10.15 22.66 0.68
CA ALA A 334 -11.15 23.40 -0.10
C ALA A 334 -11.41 22.79 -1.48
N GLN A 335 -10.37 22.29 -2.17
CA GLN A 335 -10.50 21.55 -3.43
C GLN A 335 -11.17 20.18 -3.22
N ARG A 336 -10.86 19.48 -2.12
CA ARG A 336 -11.51 18.21 -1.75
C ARG A 336 -12.98 18.40 -1.35
N ALA A 337 -13.31 19.50 -0.67
CA ALA A 337 -14.70 19.86 -0.36
C ALA A 337 -15.50 20.31 -1.60
N ALA A 338 -14.87 21.03 -2.54
CA ALA A 338 -15.49 21.44 -3.80
C ALA A 338 -15.80 20.24 -4.72
N MET A 339 -14.92 19.24 -4.80
CA MET A 339 -15.19 18.00 -5.55
C MET A 339 -16.33 17.17 -4.96
N ALA A 340 -16.66 17.33 -3.66
CA ALA A 340 -17.80 16.68 -3.02
C ALA A 340 -19.13 17.44 -3.21
N VAL A 341 -19.10 18.71 -3.65
CA VAL A 341 -20.27 19.61 -3.71
C VAL A 341 -20.61 20.07 -5.14
N ALA A 342 -19.76 19.81 -6.13
CA ALA A 342 -19.94 20.26 -7.53
C ALA A 342 -21.04 19.54 -8.34
N GLY A 343 -22.17 19.21 -7.72
CA GLY A 343 -23.28 18.51 -8.36
C GLY A 343 -24.65 18.81 -7.78
N ALA A 344 -24.99 20.08 -7.51
CA ALA A 344 -26.38 20.59 -7.55
C ALA A 344 -26.47 22.04 -7.06
N GLU A 345 -26.57 23.01 -7.98
CA GLU A 345 -27.22 24.28 -7.65
C GLU A 345 -28.73 24.14 -7.88
N GLY A 346 -29.53 24.32 -6.83
CA GLY A 346 -30.95 24.68 -6.94
C GLY A 346 -32.01 23.65 -6.50
N ALA A 347 -31.66 22.43 -6.10
CA ALA A 347 -32.66 21.45 -5.64
C ALA A 347 -32.86 21.49 -4.10
N PRO A 348 -34.11 21.40 -3.58
CA PRO A 348 -34.35 21.37 -2.14
C PRO A 348 -33.64 20.17 -1.51
N VAL A 349 -32.82 20.44 -0.48
CA VAL A 349 -31.95 19.47 0.19
C VAL A 349 -32.80 18.37 0.83
N ARG A 350 -32.87 17.20 0.19
CA ARG A 350 -33.57 16.02 0.74
C ARG A 350 -32.61 15.24 1.63
N ARG A 351 -33.06 14.90 2.83
CA ARG A 351 -32.26 14.13 3.81
C ARG A 351 -32.50 12.64 3.63
N CYS A 352 -31.42 11.85 3.66
CA CYS A 352 -31.52 10.40 3.58
C CYS A 352 -32.25 9.82 4.79
N PRO A 353 -33.26 8.96 4.63
CA PRO A 353 -33.97 8.36 5.77
C PRO A 353 -33.12 7.35 6.56
N ARG A 354 -32.01 6.87 6.01
CA ARG A 354 -31.10 5.93 6.68
C ARG A 354 -29.98 6.62 7.46
N CYS A 355 -29.33 7.62 6.87
CA CYS A 355 -28.16 8.27 7.49
C CYS A 355 -28.34 9.77 7.78
N SER A 356 -29.51 10.35 7.45
CA SER A 356 -29.84 11.78 7.59
C SER A 356 -28.94 12.76 6.84
N ALA A 357 -27.98 12.26 6.05
CA ALA A 357 -27.11 13.09 5.23
C ALA A 357 -27.92 13.87 4.18
N ALA A 358 -27.47 15.09 3.90
CA ALA A 358 -27.99 15.99 2.88
C ALA A 358 -27.62 15.58 1.45
N GLY A 359 -27.42 14.28 1.21
CA GLY A 359 -26.94 13.71 -0.04
C GLY A 359 -27.94 12.75 -0.68
N LEU A 360 -29.25 12.92 -0.47
CA LEU A 360 -30.25 12.10 -1.13
C LEU A 360 -30.56 12.68 -2.51
N ALA A 361 -30.15 11.96 -3.56
CA ALA A 361 -30.33 12.33 -4.95
C ALA A 361 -31.23 11.31 -5.67
N ARG A 362 -32.02 11.77 -6.66
CA ARG A 362 -32.81 10.88 -7.51
C ARG A 362 -31.94 10.44 -8.67
N ILE A 363 -31.56 9.16 -8.71
CA ILE A 363 -30.71 8.58 -9.77
C ILE A 363 -31.48 7.41 -10.36
N GLU A 364 -31.68 7.41 -11.68
CA GLU A 364 -32.34 6.33 -12.42
C GLU A 364 -33.72 5.93 -11.87
N GLY A 365 -34.48 6.92 -11.38
CA GLY A 365 -35.83 6.69 -10.83
C GLY A 365 -35.87 6.22 -9.37
N CYS A 366 -34.72 6.03 -8.71
CA CYS A 366 -34.62 5.64 -7.32
C CYS A 366 -34.04 6.79 -6.46
N ASP A 367 -34.49 6.91 -5.20
CA ASP A 367 -33.90 7.82 -4.22
C ASP A 367 -32.62 7.17 -3.66
N THR A 368 -31.45 7.67 -4.08
CA THR A 368 -30.13 7.13 -3.75
C THR A 368 -29.31 8.13 -2.93
N CYS A 369 -28.76 7.69 -1.81
CA CYS A 369 -27.92 8.52 -0.95
C CYS A 369 -26.44 8.35 -1.32
N VAL A 370 -25.81 9.43 -1.80
CA VAL A 370 -24.40 9.45 -2.17
C VAL A 370 -23.45 9.34 -0.96
N SER A 371 -23.96 9.47 0.26
CA SER A 371 -23.16 9.39 1.49
C SER A 371 -23.14 8.01 2.13
N CYS A 372 -24.17 7.18 1.93
CA CYS A 372 -24.27 5.87 2.60
C CYS A 372 -24.75 4.73 1.69
N GLY A 373 -25.02 5.01 0.42
CA GLY A 373 -25.50 4.02 -0.55
C GLY A 373 -26.93 3.52 -0.32
N TYR A 374 -27.72 4.17 0.55
CA TYR A 374 -29.16 3.88 0.67
C TYR A 374 -29.84 4.11 -0.69
N SER A 375 -30.57 3.12 -1.22
CA SER A 375 -31.38 3.29 -2.43
C SER A 375 -32.79 2.77 -2.19
N LYS A 376 -33.80 3.53 -2.63
CA LYS A 376 -35.21 3.10 -2.64
C LYS A 376 -35.88 3.56 -3.93
N CYS A 377 -36.27 2.58 -4.75
CA CYS A 377 -37.04 2.83 -5.97
C CYS A 377 -38.53 2.99 -5.63
N ALA A 378 -39.23 3.84 -6.39
CA ALA A 378 -40.68 4.03 -6.25
C ALA A 378 -41.46 2.99 -7.05
#